data_AF-A0A3G8EV01-F1
#
_entry.id   AF-A0A3G8EV01-F1
#
_cell.length_a   1.000
_cell.length_b   1.000
_cell.length_c   1.000
_cell.angle_alpha   90.00
_cell.angle_beta   90.00
_cell.angle_gamma   90.00
#
_symmetry.space_group_name_H-M   'P 1'
#
loop_
_entity.id
_entity.type
_entity.pdbx_description
1 polymer ?
#
loop_
_entity_poly.entity_id
_entity_poly.type
_entity_poly.pdbx_seq_one_letter_code
_entity_poly.pdbx_strand_id
1 'polypeptide(L)'
;MPEPVERVIHELLQKRFLTKQKRSLAAFHREVTQVCKAQKLRVPARNTVALRIASLDPRKVIRRREGQDAARDLQGVGGEPPAVTAPLEQVQIDHTVIDLIVVDDRDRQPIGRRT
;
A
#
# COMPACT_ATOMS: atom_id res chain seq x y z
N MET A 1 -7.23 -26.11 -1.83
CA MET A 1 -7.11 -26.21 -0.37
C MET A 1 -8.45 -26.64 0.21
N PRO A 2 -8.50 -27.30 1.38
CA PRO A 2 -9.75 -27.62 2.06
C PRO A 2 -10.53 -26.35 2.42
N GLU A 3 -11.84 -26.35 2.18
CA GLU A 3 -12.74 -25.21 2.44
C GLU A 3 -12.70 -24.67 3.88
N PRO A 4 -12.56 -25.51 4.94
CA PRO A 4 -12.44 -25.01 6.31
C PRO A 4 -11.20 -24.14 6.54
N VAL A 5 -10.07 -24.50 5.91
CA VAL A 5 -8.82 -23.75 6.02
C VAL A 5 -8.92 -22.41 5.29
N GLU A 6 -9.58 -22.41 4.12
CA GLU A 6 -9.83 -21.18 3.37
C GLU A 6 -10.66 -20.18 4.18
N ARG A 7 -11.69 -20.67 4.88
CA ARG A 7 -12.54 -19.86 5.76
C ARG A 7 -11.75 -19.23 6.90
N VAL A 8 -10.90 -20.02 7.57
CA VAL A 8 -10.02 -19.52 8.63
C VAL A 8 -9.10 -18.40 8.12
N ILE A 9 -8.48 -18.59 6.95
CA ILE A 9 -7.62 -17.58 6.34
C ILE A 9 -8.43 -16.31 6.04
N HIS A 10 -9.61 -16.45 5.43
CA HIS A 10 -10.46 -15.32 5.08
C HIS A 10 -10.91 -14.50 6.30
N GLU A 11 -11.35 -15.18 7.37
CA GLU A 11 -11.75 -14.50 8.60
C GLU A 11 -10.60 -13.76 9.27
N LEU A 12 -9.43 -14.41 9.37
CA LEU A 12 -8.26 -13.79 9.99
C LEU A 12 -7.72 -12.65 9.11
N LEU A 13 -7.82 -12.75 7.79
CA LEU A 13 -7.45 -11.67 6.88
C LEU A 13 -8.22 -10.39 7.23
N GLN A 14 -9.54 -10.47 7.37
CA GLN A 14 -10.39 -9.33 7.70
C GLN A 14 -10.13 -8.81 9.12
N LYS A 15 -10.05 -9.72 10.11
CA LYS A 15 -9.95 -9.36 11.53
C LYS A 15 -8.56 -8.86 11.95
N ARG A 16 -7.49 -9.35 11.32
CA ARG A 16 -6.12 -9.20 11.83
C ARG A 16 -5.14 -8.61 10.81
N PHE A 17 -5.28 -8.93 9.52
CA PHE A 17 -4.31 -8.52 8.50
C PHE A 17 -4.68 -7.19 7.81
N LEU A 18 -5.94 -7.02 7.43
CA LEU A 18 -6.47 -5.82 6.78
C LEU A 18 -6.79 -4.70 7.79
N THR A 19 -5.80 -4.39 8.62
CA THR A 19 -5.89 -3.39 9.68
C THR A 19 -4.72 -2.40 9.61
N LYS A 20 -4.89 -1.22 10.23
CA LYS A 20 -3.84 -0.19 10.32
C LYS A 20 -2.61 -0.61 11.12
N GLN A 21 -2.69 -1.69 11.92
CA GLN A 21 -1.52 -2.26 12.62
C GLN A 21 -0.50 -2.89 11.65
N LYS A 22 -0.86 -3.12 10.37
CA LYS A 22 0.03 -3.62 9.32
C LYS A 22 0.86 -4.86 9.72
N ARG A 23 0.24 -5.85 10.38
CA ARG A 23 0.92 -7.10 10.77
C ARG A 23 1.69 -7.74 9.60
N SER A 24 2.87 -8.28 9.90
CA SER A 24 3.70 -8.95 8.91
C SER A 24 3.10 -10.29 8.47
N LEU A 25 3.46 -10.75 7.26
CA LEU A 25 3.07 -12.07 6.77
C LEU A 25 3.49 -13.20 7.72
N ALA A 26 4.66 -13.06 8.37
CA ALA A 26 5.13 -14.05 9.33
C ALA A 26 4.25 -14.09 10.59
N ALA A 27 3.89 -12.94 11.15
CA ALA A 27 2.99 -12.86 12.30
C ALA A 27 1.60 -13.41 11.96
N PHE A 28 1.08 -13.05 10.78
CA PHE A 28 -0.20 -13.54 10.29
C PHE A 28 -0.21 -15.07 10.10
N HIS A 29 0.83 -15.63 9.48
CA HIS A 29 0.95 -17.08 9.28
C HIS A 29 1.02 -17.86 10.59
N ARG A 30 1.68 -17.32 11.63
CA ARG A 30 1.69 -17.93 12.97
C ARG A 30 0.29 -18.00 13.57
N GLU A 31 -0.51 -16.95 13.42
CA GLU A 31 -1.89 -16.92 13.94
C GLU A 31 -2.79 -17.89 13.17
N VAL A 32 -2.69 -17.94 11.83
CA VAL A 32 -3.37 -18.95 11.00
C VAL A 32 -2.99 -20.37 11.45
N THR A 33 -1.70 -20.60 11.72
CA THR A 33 -1.21 -21.90 12.19
C THR A 33 -1.82 -22.28 13.55
N GLN A 34 -1.90 -21.33 14.49
CA GLN A 34 -2.50 -21.56 15.80
C GLN A 34 -3.99 -21.93 15.69
N VAL A 35 -4.76 -21.17 14.90
CA VAL A 35 -6.20 -21.42 14.71
C VAL A 35 -6.44 -22.74 13.99
N CYS A 36 -5.69 -23.06 12.93
CA CYS A 36 -5.80 -24.35 12.25
C CYS A 36 -5.49 -25.52 13.19
N LYS A 37 -4.43 -25.43 14.01
CA LYS A 37 -4.09 -26.46 15.00
C LYS A 37 -5.19 -26.66 16.04
N ALA A 38 -5.74 -25.56 16.58
CA ALA A 38 -6.83 -25.61 17.56
C ALA A 38 -8.08 -26.29 16.99
N GLN A 39 -8.36 -26.10 15.70
CA GLN A 39 -9.48 -26.72 14.99
C GLN A 39 -9.14 -28.10 14.37
N LYS A 40 -7.95 -28.65 14.65
CA LYS A 40 -7.46 -29.92 14.07
C LYS A 40 -7.46 -29.93 12.52
N LEU A 41 -7.25 -28.77 11.92
CA LEU A 41 -7.15 -28.60 10.47
C LEU A 41 -5.69 -28.67 10.01
N ARG A 42 -5.49 -29.12 8.76
CA ARG A 42 -4.17 -29.11 8.13
C ARG A 42 -3.67 -27.66 7.98
N VAL A 43 -2.50 -27.39 8.54
CA VAL A 43 -1.86 -26.07 8.48
C VAL A 43 -1.42 -25.77 7.03
N PRO A 44 -1.80 -24.61 6.47
CA PRO A 44 -1.34 -24.20 5.15
C PRO A 44 0.14 -23.79 5.18
N ALA A 45 0.83 -24.04 4.07
CA ALA A 45 2.19 -23.55 3.90
C ALA A 45 2.20 -22.01 3.89
N ARG A 46 3.30 -21.40 4.35
CA ARG A 46 3.44 -19.94 4.37
C ARG A 46 3.25 -19.32 2.98
N ASN A 47 3.76 -19.98 1.95
CA ASN A 47 3.59 -19.53 0.57
C ASN A 47 2.13 -19.52 0.13
N THR A 48 1.33 -20.50 0.57
CA THR A 48 -0.10 -20.56 0.26
C THR A 48 -0.85 -19.36 0.85
N VAL A 49 -0.51 -18.98 2.09
CA VAL A 49 -1.08 -17.78 2.73
C VAL A 49 -0.64 -16.50 2.00
N ALA A 50 0.63 -16.44 1.56
CA ALA A 50 1.14 -15.31 0.79
C ALA A 50 0.39 -15.14 -0.54
N LEU A 51 0.14 -16.23 -1.28
CA LEU A 51 -0.63 -16.22 -2.52
C LEU A 51 -2.08 -15.77 -2.29
N ARG A 52 -2.71 -16.15 -1.17
CA ARG A 52 -4.04 -15.65 -0.82
C ARG A 52 -4.07 -14.15 -0.55
N ILE A 53 -3.06 -13.63 0.15
CA ILE A 53 -2.92 -12.19 0.35
C ILE A 53 -2.72 -11.48 -1.00
N ALA A 54 -1.87 -12.02 -1.87
CA ALA A 54 -1.58 -11.45 -3.19
C ALA A 54 -2.80 -11.47 -4.13
N SER A 55 -3.73 -12.41 -3.96
CA SER A 55 -4.97 -12.46 -4.73
C SER A 55 -6.02 -11.40 -4.33
N LEU A 56 -5.78 -10.65 -3.25
CA LEU A 56 -6.65 -9.54 -2.85
C LEU A 56 -6.43 -8.34 -3.77
N ASP A 57 -7.50 -7.60 -4.06
CA ASP A 57 -7.43 -6.32 -4.78
C ASP A 57 -6.45 -5.36 -4.07
N PRO A 58 -5.32 -4.99 -4.71
CA PRO A 58 -4.29 -4.14 -4.10
C PRO A 58 -4.84 -2.80 -3.59
N ARG A 59 -5.83 -2.22 -4.28
CA ARG A 59 -6.47 -0.96 -3.87
C ARG A 59 -7.20 -1.11 -2.54
N LYS A 60 -7.94 -2.22 -2.37
CA LYS A 60 -8.64 -2.52 -1.11
C LYS A 60 -7.66 -2.77 0.03
N VAL A 61 -6.56 -3.48 -0.25
CA VAL A 61 -5.51 -3.75 0.74
C VAL A 61 -4.86 -2.46 1.22
N ILE A 62 -4.43 -1.59 0.30
CA ILE A 62 -3.76 -0.33 0.62
C ILE A 62 -4.73 0.62 1.34
N ARG A 63 -5.96 0.77 0.86
CA ARG A 63 -6.97 1.60 1.54
C ARG A 63 -7.20 1.15 2.99
N ARG A 64 -7.27 -0.16 3.24
CA ARG A 64 -7.51 -0.73 4.58
C ARG A 64 -6.27 -0.64 5.50
N ARG A 65 -5.08 -0.81 4.94
CA ARG A 65 -3.83 -0.90 5.72
C ARG A 65 -3.10 0.43 5.87
N GLU A 66 -3.20 1.30 4.87
CA GLU A 66 -2.40 2.53 4.74
C GLU A 66 -3.26 3.80 4.82
N GLY A 67 -4.56 3.68 4.54
CA GLY A 67 -5.51 4.80 4.59
C GLY A 67 -5.95 5.25 3.21
N GLN A 68 -6.89 6.20 3.19
CA GLN A 68 -7.51 6.68 1.95
C GLN A 68 -6.52 7.50 1.09
N ASP A 69 -5.56 8.17 1.72
CA ASP A 69 -4.61 9.05 1.03
C ASP A 69 -3.52 8.27 0.31
N ALA A 70 -2.96 7.23 0.94
CA ALA A 70 -2.00 6.31 0.31
C ALA A 70 -2.61 5.49 -0.85
N ALA A 71 -3.94 5.37 -0.91
CA ALA A 71 -4.62 4.72 -2.03
C ALA A 71 -4.76 5.64 -3.26
N ARG A 72 -4.61 6.97 -3.10
CA ARG A 72 -4.71 7.94 -4.21
C ARG A 72 -3.52 7.84 -5.16
N ASP A 73 -2.34 7.47 -4.67
CA ASP A 73 -1.13 7.31 -5.51
C ASP A 73 -1.27 6.19 -6.55
N LEU A 74 -2.16 5.22 -6.31
CA LEU A 74 -2.52 4.16 -7.27
C LEU A 74 -3.76 4.49 -8.12
N GLN A 75 -4.38 5.63 -7.84
CA GLN A 75 -5.49 6.17 -8.59
C GLN A 75 -4.87 7.14 -9.60
N GLY A 76 -4.38 6.59 -10.72
CA GLY A 76 -3.93 7.40 -11.84
C GLY A 76 -4.97 8.49 -12.11
N VAL A 77 -4.50 9.73 -12.24
CA VAL A 77 -5.35 10.90 -12.47
C VAL A 77 -6.14 10.59 -13.75
N GLY A 78 -7.39 10.20 -13.61
CA GLY A 78 -8.16 9.64 -14.71
C GLY A 78 -8.49 10.72 -15.74
N GLY A 79 -8.25 10.43 -17.01
CA GLY A 79 -8.60 11.26 -18.15
C GLY A 79 -7.73 10.94 -19.36
N GLU A 80 -8.27 11.11 -20.56
CA GLU A 80 -7.46 11.18 -21.77
C GLU A 80 -6.90 12.61 -21.85
N PRO A 81 -5.58 12.82 -21.91
CA PRO A 81 -5.02 14.15 -22.08
C PRO A 81 -5.52 14.73 -23.42
N PRO A 82 -5.83 16.04 -23.48
CA PRO A 82 -6.27 16.66 -24.72
C PRO A 82 -5.22 16.50 -25.82
N ALA A 83 -5.67 16.39 -27.07
CA ALA A 83 -4.77 16.28 -28.22
C ALA A 83 -3.93 17.57 -28.35
N VAL A 84 -2.61 17.41 -28.46
CA VAL A 84 -1.65 18.49 -28.68
C VAL A 84 -1.27 18.49 -30.16
N THR A 85 -1.53 19.61 -30.86
CA THR A 85 -1.37 19.78 -32.31
C THR A 85 -0.17 20.65 -32.71
N ALA A 86 0.38 21.44 -31.78
CA ALA A 86 1.56 22.27 -31.98
C ALA A 86 2.52 22.31 -30.77
N PRO A 87 3.83 22.56 -30.97
CA PRO A 87 4.77 22.78 -29.87
C PRO A 87 4.31 23.91 -28.94
N LEU A 88 4.46 23.73 -27.63
CA LEU A 88 4.07 24.68 -26.57
C LEU A 88 2.56 24.95 -26.42
N GLU A 89 1.70 24.25 -27.15
CA GLU A 89 0.24 24.35 -26.98
C GLU A 89 -0.22 23.90 -25.59
N GLN A 90 0.51 22.97 -24.97
CA GLN A 90 0.34 22.59 -23.58
C GLN A 90 1.70 22.61 -22.85
N VAL A 91 1.78 23.33 -21.75
CA VAL A 91 2.93 23.35 -20.84
C VAL A 91 2.50 22.80 -19.49
N GLN A 92 3.08 21.68 -19.09
CA GLN A 92 2.92 21.14 -17.74
C GLN A 92 4.11 21.56 -16.89
N ILE A 93 3.82 22.17 -15.75
CA ILE A 93 4.83 22.50 -14.74
C ILE A 93 4.62 21.52 -13.61
N ASP A 94 5.54 20.57 -13.48
CA ASP A 94 5.60 19.71 -12.32
C ASP A 94 6.57 20.27 -11.28
N HIS A 95 6.24 20.14 -9.99
CA HIS A 95 7.12 20.52 -8.90
C HIS A 95 7.64 19.26 -8.22
N THR A 96 8.90 18.95 -8.42
CA THR A 96 9.55 17.92 -7.63
C THR A 96 10.02 18.53 -6.32
N VAL A 97 9.53 18.04 -5.19
CA VAL A 97 10.11 18.40 -3.88
C VAL A 97 11.49 17.75 -3.82
N ILE A 98 12.54 18.58 -3.84
CA ILE A 98 13.92 18.14 -3.67
C ILE A 98 14.39 18.57 -2.27
N ASP A 99 15.08 17.67 -1.56
CA ASP A 99 15.68 17.95 -0.26
C ASP A 99 16.96 18.79 -0.41
N LEU A 100 16.78 20.09 -0.70
CA LEU A 100 17.85 21.09 -0.76
C LEU A 100 17.67 22.15 0.32
N ILE A 101 18.78 22.50 0.98
CA ILE A 101 18.87 23.69 1.83
C ILE A 101 19.42 24.81 0.95
N VAL A 102 18.57 25.76 0.57
CA VAL A 102 18.99 26.95 -0.17
C VAL A 102 19.55 27.96 0.83
N VAL A 103 20.79 28.38 0.61
CA VAL A 103 21.47 29.38 1.44
C VAL A 103 21.61 30.68 0.67
N ASP A 104 21.61 31.80 1.38
CA ASP A 104 21.97 33.09 0.79
C ASP A 104 23.46 33.12 0.41
N ASP A 105 23.82 33.96 -0.55
CA ASP A 105 25.18 34.01 -1.10
C ASP A 105 26.16 34.79 -0.21
N ARG A 106 25.68 35.75 0.58
CA ARG A 106 26.51 36.63 1.40
C ARG A 106 26.84 36.03 2.75
N ASP A 107 25.82 35.59 3.48
CA ASP A 107 25.96 35.14 4.86
C ASP A 107 25.84 33.61 5.00
N ARG A 108 25.61 32.90 3.89
CA ARG A 108 25.37 31.45 3.81
C ARG A 108 24.26 30.98 4.75
N GLN A 109 23.32 31.87 5.09
CA GLN A 109 22.23 31.54 5.98
C GLN A 109 21.09 30.87 5.20
N PRO A 110 20.42 29.86 5.79
CA PRO A 110 19.27 29.23 5.14
C PRO A 110 18.19 30.26 4.81
N ILE A 111 17.82 30.35 3.54
CA ILE A 111 16.64 31.12 3.13
C ILE A 111 15.44 30.23 3.47
N GLY A 112 14.85 30.48 4.64
CA GLY A 112 13.80 29.64 5.21
C GLY A 112 12.62 29.37 4.26
N ARG A 113 11.97 28.22 4.42
CA ARG A 113 10.65 27.94 3.82
C ARG A 113 9.61 28.74 4.61
N ARG A 114 8.74 29.50 3.93
CA ARG A 114 7.53 30.04 4.58
C ARG A 114 6.70 28.84 5.05
N THR A 115 6.46 28.76 6.36
CA THR A 115 5.51 27.81 6.99
C THR A 115 4.09 28.06 6.53
#